data_AF-A0A1F8A8H2-F1
#
_entry.id   AF-A0A1F8A8H2-F1
#
_cell.length_a   1.000
_cell.length_b   1.000
_cell.length_c   1.000
_cell.angle_alpha   90.00
_cell.angle_beta   90.00
_cell.angle_gamma   90.00
#
_symmetry.space_group_name_H-M   'P 1'
#
loop_
_entity.id
_entity.type
_entity.pdbx_description
1 polymer ?
#
loop_
_entity_poly.entity_id
_entity_poly.type
_entity_poly.pdbx_seq_one_letter_code
_entity_poly.pdbx_strand_id
1 'polypeptide(L)'
;MAPNGLCSNVIVQDRLPDLLIGIKHTTSHALHPITFTGVLRHWPKFEQDVETTYLNFRWNRRVVDHQQKSGKVSMWNIRLEQTAVGDEMGVQGRWSQNINQIMSAVFLSQDIDLHLGDFRATTRNYTKTPDVAAASRSTGELRLVGELKAPGSRSMIYCTPCATRKA
;
A
#
# COMPACT_ATOMS: atom_id res chain seq x y z
N MET A 1 3.31 22.30 -20.59
CA MET A 1 4.09 21.19 -20.00
C MET A 1 4.29 21.46 -18.52
N ALA A 2 3.92 20.52 -17.64
CA ALA A 2 4.19 20.64 -16.21
C ALA A 2 5.71 20.43 -16.00
N PRO A 3 6.44 21.43 -15.49
CA PRO A 3 7.91 21.46 -15.59
C PRO A 3 8.64 20.54 -14.58
N ASN A 4 7.93 19.94 -13.62
CA ASN A 4 8.54 19.23 -12.50
C ASN A 4 8.06 17.77 -12.50
N GLY A 5 8.66 16.95 -13.37
CA GLY A 5 8.38 15.51 -13.40
C GLY A 5 8.96 14.79 -12.18
N LEU A 6 8.17 13.95 -11.54
CA LEU A 6 8.56 13.11 -10.41
C LEU A 6 8.81 11.68 -10.91
N CYS A 7 9.96 11.12 -10.55
CA CYS A 7 10.28 9.71 -10.75
C CYS A 7 9.91 8.89 -9.51
N SER A 8 9.84 7.57 -9.65
CA SER A 8 9.39 6.66 -8.60
C SER A 8 10.21 6.73 -7.32
N ASN A 9 11.52 6.93 -7.42
CA ASN A 9 12.42 7.03 -6.27
C ASN A 9 12.04 8.19 -5.32
N VAL A 10 11.52 9.29 -5.88
CA VAL A 10 11.05 10.45 -5.12
C VAL A 10 9.67 10.16 -4.53
N ILE A 11 8.77 9.55 -5.32
CA ILE A 11 7.40 9.25 -4.88
C ILE A 11 7.37 8.31 -3.67
N VAL A 12 8.17 7.24 -3.67
CA VAL A 12 8.15 6.25 -2.57
C VAL A 12 8.75 6.79 -1.27
N GLN A 13 9.45 7.92 -1.32
CA GLN A 13 9.94 8.63 -0.13
C GLN A 13 8.94 9.64 0.41
N ASP A 14 7.88 9.95 -0.35
CA ASP A 14 6.85 10.88 0.11
C ASP A 14 6.05 10.26 1.25
N ARG A 15 5.62 11.10 2.20
CA ARG A 15 4.84 10.63 3.33
C ARG A 15 3.42 10.27 2.87
N LEU A 16 2.85 9.23 3.46
CA LEU A 16 1.43 8.97 3.29
C LEU A 16 0.62 10.11 3.93
N PRO A 17 -0.50 10.53 3.32
CA PRO A 17 -1.42 11.47 3.95
C PRO A 17 -1.93 10.91 5.28
N ASP A 18 -2.02 11.76 6.30
CA ASP A 18 -2.69 11.40 7.54
C ASP A 18 -4.17 11.09 7.26
N LEU A 19 -4.69 10.03 7.88
CA LEU A 19 -6.10 9.70 7.78
C LEU A 19 -6.94 10.79 8.46
N LEU A 20 -7.88 11.37 7.72
CA LEU A 20 -8.85 12.29 8.27
C LEU A 20 -9.90 11.49 9.05
N ILE A 21 -9.88 11.51 10.38
CA ILE A 21 -10.82 10.72 11.19
C ILE A 21 -12.15 11.47 11.34
N GLY A 22 -13.26 10.80 11.03
CA GLY A 22 -14.60 11.36 11.15
C GLY A 22 -15.09 11.55 12.60
N ILE A 23 -16.09 12.42 12.77
CA ILE A 23 -16.74 12.72 14.07
C ILE A 23 -17.26 11.44 14.74
N LYS A 24 -17.82 10.53 13.93
CA LYS A 24 -18.15 9.16 14.35
C LYS A 24 -17.15 8.22 13.71
N HIS A 25 -16.54 7.37 14.52
CA HIS A 25 -15.66 6.33 14.05
C HIS A 25 -15.76 5.09 14.95
N THR A 26 -15.32 3.95 14.42
CA THR A 26 -15.19 2.71 15.17
C THR A 26 -14.16 2.90 16.29
N THR A 27 -14.63 2.85 17.54
CA THR A 27 -13.79 2.97 18.74
C THR A 27 -13.50 1.63 19.41
N SER A 28 -14.21 0.57 19.00
CA SER A 28 -14.05 -0.79 19.54
C SER A 28 -13.36 -1.70 18.53
N HIS A 29 -12.56 -2.62 19.03
CA HIS A 29 -11.97 -3.66 18.21
C HIS A 29 -12.96 -4.81 18.03
N ALA A 30 -13.32 -5.13 16.79
CA ALA A 30 -14.04 -6.35 16.43
C ALA A 30 -13.07 -7.55 16.24
N LEU A 31 -11.89 -7.49 16.85
CA LEU A 31 -11.00 -8.64 16.89
C LEU A 31 -11.63 -9.68 17.82
N HIS A 32 -12.32 -10.65 17.24
CA HIS A 32 -12.58 -11.91 17.92
C HIS A 32 -11.24 -12.56 18.32
N PRO A 33 -11.18 -13.51 19.26
CA PRO A 33 -9.95 -14.25 19.52
C PRO A 33 -9.48 -14.96 18.25
N ILE A 34 -8.54 -14.34 17.52
CA ILE A 34 -7.95 -14.90 16.30
C ILE A 34 -6.57 -15.40 16.65
N THR A 35 -6.35 -16.70 16.47
CA THR A 35 -5.02 -17.29 16.61
C THR A 35 -4.30 -17.15 15.28
N PHE A 36 -3.25 -16.34 15.24
CA PHE A 36 -2.33 -16.36 14.11
C PHE A 36 -1.65 -17.74 14.06
N THR A 37 -1.95 -18.54 13.04
CA THR A 37 -1.42 -19.91 12.90
C THR A 37 -0.06 -19.97 12.20
N GLY A 38 0.45 -18.82 11.77
CA GLY A 38 1.77 -18.72 11.17
C GLY A 38 2.88 -18.61 12.21
N VAL A 39 4.10 -18.93 11.80
CA VAL A 39 5.29 -18.64 12.60
C VAL A 39 5.61 -17.16 12.44
N LEU A 40 5.35 -16.35 13.47
CA LEU A 40 5.88 -14.99 13.52
C LEU A 40 7.40 -15.08 13.66
N ARG A 41 8.11 -14.48 12.72
CA ARG A 41 9.57 -14.33 12.80
C ARG A 41 9.89 -12.87 13.01
N HIS A 42 10.68 -12.59 14.03
CA HIS A 42 11.31 -11.29 14.16
C HIS A 42 12.19 -11.07 12.92
N TRP A 43 12.13 -9.86 12.36
CA TRP A 43 12.99 -9.42 11.27
C TRP A 43 13.96 -8.39 11.87
N PRO A 44 15.11 -8.81 12.43
CA PRO A 44 15.92 -7.96 13.31
C PRO A 44 16.54 -6.74 12.61
N LYS A 45 16.68 -6.81 11.29
CA LYS A 45 17.31 -5.79 10.46
C LYS A 45 16.34 -5.18 9.47
N PHE A 46 15.04 -5.24 9.73
CA PHE A 46 14.02 -4.77 8.79
C PHE A 46 14.34 -3.39 8.20
N GLU A 47 14.59 -2.40 9.06
CA GLU A 47 14.88 -1.03 8.62
C GLU A 47 16.17 -0.97 7.77
N GLN A 48 17.24 -1.60 8.25
CA GLN A 48 18.52 -1.65 7.55
C GLN A 48 18.41 -2.36 6.19
N ASP A 49 17.67 -3.47 6.12
CA ASP A 49 17.47 -4.25 4.91
C ASP A 49 16.63 -3.45 3.89
N VAL A 50 15.60 -2.73 4.34
CA VAL A 50 14.79 -1.85 3.50
C VAL A 50 15.62 -0.68 2.96
N GLU A 51 16.38 0.00 3.82
CA GLU A 51 17.25 1.11 3.42
C GLU A 51 18.32 0.64 2.43
N THR A 52 19.00 -0.45 2.75
CA THR A 52 20.01 -1.05 1.87
C THR A 52 19.42 -1.45 0.54
N THR A 53 18.21 -2.01 0.53
CA THR A 53 17.49 -2.36 -0.71
C THR A 53 17.18 -1.10 -1.52
N TYR A 54 16.66 -0.04 -0.89
CA TYR A 54 16.33 1.22 -1.56
C TYR A 54 17.56 1.87 -2.19
N LEU A 55 18.66 1.97 -1.44
CA LEU A 55 19.90 2.61 -1.89
C LEU A 55 20.58 1.86 -3.03
N ASN A 56 20.50 0.53 -3.03
CA ASN A 56 21.08 -0.31 -4.07
C ASN A 56 20.14 -0.57 -5.26
N PHE A 57 18.86 -0.19 -5.15
CA PHE A 57 17.90 -0.38 -6.23
C PHE A 57 18.20 0.55 -7.41
N ARG A 58 18.28 -0.02 -8.61
CA ARG A 58 18.54 0.74 -9.85
C ARG A 58 17.23 1.29 -10.40
N TRP A 59 16.91 2.52 -10.04
CA TRP A 59 15.69 3.20 -10.48
C TRP A 59 15.70 3.59 -11.96
N ASN A 60 14.67 3.18 -12.69
CA ASN A 60 14.35 3.71 -14.01
C ASN A 60 13.89 5.17 -13.91
N ARG A 61 14.42 6.04 -14.78
CA ARG A 61 14.12 7.49 -14.80
C ARG A 61 12.84 7.85 -15.57
N ARG A 62 11.77 7.10 -15.34
CA ARG A 62 10.46 7.38 -15.95
C ARG A 62 9.67 8.32 -15.06
N VAL A 63 9.13 9.38 -15.66
CA VAL A 63 8.24 10.31 -14.96
C VAL A 63 6.89 9.61 -14.75
N VAL A 64 6.45 9.56 -13.50
CA VAL A 64 5.21 8.90 -13.06
C VAL A 64 4.17 9.88 -12.54
N ASP A 65 4.58 11.07 -12.14
CA ASP A 65 3.69 12.15 -11.71
C ASP A 65 4.35 13.52 -11.96
N HIS A 66 3.62 14.61 -11.76
CA HIS A 66 4.12 15.98 -11.86
C HIS A 66 3.80 16.80 -10.61
N GLN A 67 4.76 17.60 -10.16
CA GLN A 67 4.55 18.56 -9.08
C GLN A 67 4.13 19.93 -9.62
N GLN A 68 3.33 20.65 -8.83
CA GLN A 68 2.98 22.04 -9.11
C GLN A 68 4.21 22.94 -9.03
N LYS A 69 4.30 23.92 -9.94
CA LYS A 69 5.41 24.88 -10.04
C LYS A 69 5.67 25.68 -8.75
N SER A 70 4.60 26.03 -8.04
CA SER A 70 4.63 27.02 -6.95
C SER A 70 5.21 26.49 -5.64
N GLY A 71 5.48 25.17 -5.51
CA GLY A 71 5.87 24.51 -4.26
C GLY A 71 4.78 24.50 -3.18
N LYS A 72 3.85 25.47 -3.22
CA LYS A 72 2.64 25.55 -2.40
C LYS A 72 1.55 24.68 -3.02
N VAL A 73 1.19 23.63 -2.31
CA VAL A 73 0.01 22.80 -2.57
C VAL A 73 -1.19 23.50 -1.93
N SER A 74 -2.21 23.78 -2.72
CA SER A 74 -3.43 24.41 -2.21
C SER A 74 -4.26 23.43 -1.37
N MET A 75 -5.07 23.92 -0.42
CA MET A 75 -5.87 23.07 0.48
C MET A 75 -6.90 22.19 -0.24
N TRP A 76 -7.34 22.58 -1.45
CA TRP A 76 -8.25 21.83 -2.32
C TRP A 76 -7.52 20.88 -3.29
N ASN A 77 -6.21 20.65 -3.11
CA ASN A 77 -5.46 19.73 -3.96
C ASN A 77 -5.77 18.27 -3.59
N ILE A 78 -5.93 17.42 -4.61
CA ILE A 78 -6.22 15.99 -4.47
C ILE A 78 -5.14 15.19 -3.71
N ARG A 79 -3.92 15.73 -3.60
CA ARG A 79 -2.83 15.14 -2.80
C ARG A 79 -3.06 15.26 -1.29
N LEU A 80 -3.94 16.15 -0.86
CA LEU A 80 -4.33 16.30 0.53
C LEU A 80 -5.57 15.45 0.80
N GLU A 81 -5.61 14.75 1.94
CA GLU A 81 -6.76 13.91 2.30
C GLU A 81 -8.00 14.79 2.51
N GLN A 82 -9.01 14.57 1.69
CA GLN A 82 -10.30 15.29 1.76
C GLN A 82 -11.41 14.40 2.34
N THR A 83 -11.16 13.09 2.47
CA THR A 83 -12.21 12.12 2.82
C THR A 83 -12.05 11.66 4.26
N ALA A 84 -13.08 11.95 5.07
CA ALA A 84 -13.12 11.45 6.44
C ALA A 84 -13.40 9.94 6.47
N VAL A 85 -12.67 9.20 7.30
CA VAL A 85 -12.87 7.76 7.54
C VAL A 85 -13.49 7.52 8.91
N GLY A 86 -14.46 6.62 8.96
CA GLY A 86 -15.15 6.24 10.20
C GLY A 86 -15.07 4.74 10.51
N ASP A 87 -14.79 3.90 9.52
CA ASP A 87 -14.83 2.45 9.66
C ASP A 87 -13.75 1.76 8.81
N GLU A 88 -13.74 0.42 8.84
CA GLU A 88 -12.78 -0.41 8.12
C GLU A 88 -12.85 -0.21 6.61
N MET A 89 -14.06 -0.11 6.05
CA MET A 89 -14.28 0.12 4.63
C MET A 89 -13.69 1.46 4.17
N GLY A 90 -13.86 2.52 4.97
CA GLY A 90 -13.24 3.82 4.71
C GLY A 90 -11.71 3.72 4.65
N VAL A 91 -11.11 3.02 5.62
CA VAL A 91 -9.65 2.81 5.67
C VAL A 91 -9.15 2.00 4.47
N GLN A 92 -9.85 0.92 4.10
CA GLN A 92 -9.53 0.13 2.90
C GLN A 92 -9.57 0.99 1.62
N GLY A 93 -10.58 1.85 1.49
CA GLY A 93 -10.70 2.79 0.37
C GLY A 93 -9.55 3.80 0.32
N ARG A 94 -9.10 4.33 1.47
CA ARG A 94 -7.95 5.26 1.53
C ARG A 94 -6.63 4.55 1.24
N TRP A 95 -6.45 3.34 1.74
CA TRP A 95 -5.27 2.53 1.42
C TRP A 95 -5.19 2.26 -0.08
N SER A 96 -6.30 1.92 -0.72
CA SER A 96 -6.33 1.73 -2.18
C SER A 96 -5.98 3.01 -2.95
N GLN A 97 -6.50 4.16 -2.53
CA GLN A 97 -6.18 5.44 -3.18
C GLN A 97 -4.72 5.86 -2.97
N ASN A 98 -4.25 5.82 -1.72
CA ASN A 98 -2.97 6.44 -1.32
C ASN A 98 -1.79 5.48 -1.42
N ILE A 99 -2.01 4.16 -1.50
CA ILE A 99 -0.94 3.16 -1.62
C ILE A 99 -1.08 2.35 -2.90
N ASN A 100 -2.22 1.68 -3.15
CA ASN A 100 -2.33 0.80 -4.33
C ASN A 100 -2.08 1.53 -5.64
N GLN A 101 -2.76 2.67 -5.83
CA GLN A 101 -2.64 3.42 -7.07
C GLN A 101 -1.20 3.91 -7.30
N ILE A 102 -0.59 4.45 -6.25
CA ILE A 102 0.78 4.99 -6.29
C ILE A 102 1.79 3.88 -6.56
N MET A 103 1.75 2.80 -5.77
CA MET A 103 2.68 1.68 -5.92
C MET A 103 2.48 0.92 -7.23
N SER A 104 1.25 0.83 -7.75
CA SER A 104 0.99 0.25 -9.07
C SER A 104 1.66 1.05 -10.19
N ALA A 105 1.65 2.38 -10.12
CA ALA A 105 2.35 3.25 -11.07
C ALA A 105 3.88 3.10 -10.93
N VAL A 106 4.38 3.00 -9.69
CA VAL A 106 5.79 2.72 -9.41
C VAL A 106 6.21 1.39 -10.04
N PHE A 107 5.53 0.28 -9.75
CA PHE A 107 5.89 -1.02 -10.31
C PHE A 107 5.90 -1.02 -11.84
N LEU A 108 4.88 -0.42 -12.46
CA LEU A 108 4.80 -0.31 -13.91
C LEU A 108 5.98 0.48 -14.49
N SER A 109 6.36 1.60 -13.86
CA SER A 109 7.49 2.41 -14.32
C SER A 109 8.86 1.75 -14.13
N GLN A 110 8.96 0.80 -13.20
CA GLN A 110 10.17 0.06 -12.87
C GLN A 110 10.23 -1.33 -13.54
N ASP A 111 9.28 -1.64 -14.44
CA ASP A 111 9.14 -2.95 -15.09
C ASP A 111 9.04 -4.12 -14.10
N ILE A 112 8.46 -3.86 -12.92
CA ILE A 112 8.19 -4.87 -11.90
C ILE A 112 6.83 -5.50 -12.22
N ASP A 113 6.83 -6.81 -12.50
CA ASP A 113 5.65 -7.61 -12.82
C ASP A 113 4.77 -7.84 -11.57
N LEU A 114 4.11 -6.78 -11.12
CA LEU A 114 3.23 -6.79 -9.97
C LEU A 114 2.05 -5.84 -10.16
N HIS A 115 0.86 -6.30 -9.83
CA HIS A 115 -0.36 -5.51 -9.75
C HIS A 115 -0.99 -5.68 -8.37
N LEU A 116 -1.28 -4.55 -7.74
CA LEU A 116 -1.99 -4.50 -6.48
C LEU A 116 -3.47 -4.26 -6.75
N GLY A 117 -4.35 -4.87 -5.96
CA GLY A 117 -5.77 -4.60 -6.05
C GLY A 117 -6.60 -5.43 -5.08
N ASP A 118 -7.91 -5.36 -5.30
CA ASP A 118 -8.87 -6.19 -4.60
C ASP A 118 -8.54 -7.66 -4.83
N PHE A 119 -8.62 -8.46 -3.76
CA PHE A 119 -8.21 -9.86 -3.83
C PHE A 119 -8.90 -10.65 -4.94
N ARG A 120 -10.24 -10.48 -5.09
CA ARG A 120 -11.03 -11.17 -6.12
C ARG A 120 -10.67 -10.76 -7.54
N ALA A 121 -10.15 -9.55 -7.73
CA ALA A 121 -9.66 -9.09 -9.02
C ALA A 121 -8.25 -9.63 -9.33
N THR A 122 -7.52 -10.06 -8.29
CA THR A 122 -6.08 -10.30 -8.36
C THR A 122 -5.72 -11.78 -8.49
N THR A 123 -6.51 -12.70 -7.94
CA THR A 123 -6.25 -14.15 -8.05
C THR A 123 -7.52 -15.00 -8.01
N ARG A 124 -7.45 -16.21 -8.57
CA ARG A 124 -8.53 -17.22 -8.53
C ARG A 124 -8.24 -18.42 -7.62
N ASN A 125 -6.99 -18.57 -7.15
CA ASN A 125 -6.48 -19.81 -6.57
C ASN A 125 -6.33 -19.77 -5.05
N TYR A 126 -7.10 -18.93 -4.37
CA TYR A 126 -7.07 -18.83 -2.91
C TYR A 126 -8.50 -18.67 -2.37
N THR A 127 -8.80 -19.38 -1.28
CA THR A 127 -10.18 -19.54 -0.77
C THR A 127 -10.57 -18.51 0.29
N LYS A 128 -9.60 -17.80 0.89
CA LYS A 128 -9.89 -16.67 1.76
C LYS A 128 -10.07 -15.40 0.95
N THR A 129 -10.59 -14.35 1.59
CA THR A 129 -10.82 -13.05 0.95
C THR A 129 -10.07 -11.98 1.74
N PRO A 130 -8.74 -11.88 1.61
CA PRO A 130 -8.00 -10.78 2.22
C PRO A 130 -8.44 -9.44 1.63
N ASP A 131 -8.30 -8.38 2.42
CA ASP A 131 -8.67 -7.04 1.98
C ASP A 131 -7.88 -6.59 0.75
N VAL A 132 -6.60 -6.96 0.69
CA VAL A 132 -5.70 -6.53 -0.39
C VAL A 132 -4.83 -7.68 -0.88
N ALA A 133 -4.52 -7.66 -2.17
CA ALA A 133 -3.64 -8.65 -2.78
C ALA A 133 -2.70 -8.01 -3.81
N ALA A 134 -1.57 -8.68 -4.03
CA ALA A 134 -0.71 -8.40 -5.17
C ALA A 134 -0.44 -9.69 -5.94
N ALA A 135 -0.56 -9.66 -7.27
CA ALA A 135 -0.21 -10.77 -8.13
C ALA A 135 0.67 -10.32 -9.30
N SER A 136 1.36 -11.29 -9.89
CA SER A 136 2.03 -11.09 -11.18
C SER A 136 1.00 -10.68 -12.24
N ARG A 137 1.30 -9.66 -13.03
CA ARG A 137 0.45 -9.24 -14.16
C ARG A 137 0.48 -10.27 -15.26
N SER A 138 1.64 -10.89 -15.49
CA SER A 138 1.82 -11.87 -16.55
C SER A 138 1.17 -13.22 -16.25
N THR A 139 1.22 -13.70 -15.00
CA THR A 139 0.76 -15.04 -14.64
C THR A 139 -0.49 -15.07 -13.76
N GLY A 140 -0.87 -13.95 -13.12
CA GLY A 140 -1.92 -13.94 -12.08
C GLY A 140 -1.53 -14.69 -10.80
N GLU A 141 -0.25 -15.06 -10.64
CA GLU A 141 0.27 -15.73 -9.46
C GLU A 141 0.30 -14.77 -8.26
N LEU A 142 -0.34 -15.18 -7.17
CA LEU A 142 -0.41 -14.41 -5.93
C LEU A 142 0.97 -14.28 -5.28
N ARG A 143 1.39 -13.05 -5.02
CA ARG A 143 2.68 -12.69 -4.41
C ARG A 143 2.54 -12.15 -2.98
N LEU A 144 1.47 -11.40 -2.73
CA LEU A 144 1.23 -10.75 -1.43
C LEU A 144 -0.26 -10.74 -1.11
N VAL A 145 -0.57 -10.84 0.18
CA VAL A 145 -1.90 -10.56 0.74
C VAL A 145 -1.74 -9.68 1.98
N GLY A 146 -2.73 -8.83 2.21
CA GLY A 146 -2.78 -7.98 3.39
C GLY A 146 -4.19 -7.86 3.94
N GLU A 147 -4.26 -7.64 5.25
CA GLU A 147 -5.49 -7.35 5.98
C GLU A 147 -5.38 -5.95 6.57
N LEU A 148 -6.42 -5.15 6.39
CA LEU A 148 -6.50 -3.75 6.80
C LEU A 148 -7.54 -3.62 7.90
N LYS A 149 -7.13 -3.10 9.05
CA LYS A 149 -8.04 -2.85 10.16
C LYS A 149 -8.14 -1.38 10.48
N ALA A 150 -9.37 -0.94 10.78
CA ALA A 150 -9.61 0.42 11.26
C ALA A 150 -8.81 0.66 12.56
N PRO A 151 -8.24 1.87 12.74
CA PRO A 151 -7.55 2.20 13.97
C PRO A 151 -8.53 2.19 15.15
N GLY A 152 -8.31 1.31 16.11
CA GLY A 152 -8.72 1.56 17.50
C GLY A 152 -7.46 1.83 18.30
N SER A 153 -7.25 3.05 18.81
CA SER A 153 -6.07 3.56 19.56
C SER A 153 -4.65 3.31 18.98
N ARG A 154 -4.44 2.37 18.05
CA ARG A 154 -3.22 2.00 17.34
C ARG A 154 -3.59 1.38 15.99
N SER A 155 -3.22 2.04 14.90
CA SER A 155 -3.33 1.50 13.53
C SER A 155 -2.32 0.36 13.36
N MET A 156 -2.73 -0.80 12.84
CA MET A 156 -1.80 -1.88 12.53
C MET A 156 -2.14 -2.49 11.17
N ILE A 157 -1.21 -2.38 10.23
CA ILE A 157 -1.28 -2.97 8.89
C ILE A 157 -0.46 -4.27 8.94
N TYR A 158 -1.08 -5.40 8.64
CA TYR A 158 -0.37 -6.67 8.51
C TYR A 158 -0.27 -7.06 7.04
N CYS A 159 0.93 -6.97 6.47
CA CYS A 159 1.23 -7.54 5.16
C CYS A 159 2.07 -8.81 5.35
N THR A 160 1.67 -9.90 4.72
CA THR A 160 2.46 -11.14 4.72
C THR A 160 2.83 -11.54 3.30
N PRO A 161 4.10 -11.90 3.04
CA PRO A 161 4.47 -12.47 1.75
C PRO A 161 3.74 -13.80 1.56
N CYS A 162 3.16 -13.99 0.38
CA CYS A 162 2.47 -15.25 0.07
C CYS A 162 3.55 -16.31 -0.19
N ALA A 163 3.76 -17.20 0.78
CA ALA A 163 4.72 -18.29 0.62
C ALA A 163 4.24 -19.22 -0.52
N THR A 164 4.90 -19.16 -1.68
CA THR A 164 4.85 -20.25 -2.65
C THR A 164 5.48 -21.49 -2.01
N ARG A 165 4.66 -22.39 -1.47
CA ARG A 165 5.06 -23.80 -1.38
C ARG A 165 5.18 -24.30 -2.81
N LYS A 166 6.40 -24.33 -3.35
CA LYS A 166 6.71 -25.34 -4.35
C LYS A 166 6.69 -26.68 -3.62
N ALA A 167 5.81 -27.57 -4.08
CA ALA A 167 5.85 -28.99 -3.77
C ALA A 167 7.17 -29.60 -4.28
#